data_AF-A0A8I5UCF8-F1
#
_entry.id   AF-A0A8I5UCF8-F1
#
_cell.length_a   1.000
_cell.length_b   1.000
_cell.length_c   1.000
_cell.angle_alpha   90.00
_cell.angle_beta   90.00
_cell.angle_gamma   90.00
#
_symmetry.space_group_name_H-M   'P 1'
#
loop_
_entity.id
_entity.type
_entity.pdbx_description
1 polymer ?
#
loop_
_entity_poly.entity_id
_entity_poly.type
_entity_poly.pdbx_seq_one_letter_code
_entity_poly.pdbx_strand_id
1 'polypeptide(L)'
;GKRTQFPVSTESQKPRQKKAPEFPILEKQNWLIHLHYIRKDYEACKAVIKEQLQETQGLCEYAIYVQALIFRLEGNIQESLELFQTCAVLSPQSADNLKQVARSLFLLGKHKAAIEVYNEAAKLNQKDWLP
;
A
#
# COMPACT_ATOMS: atom_id res chain seq x y z
N GLY A 1 -43.21 -40.06 54.22
CA GLY A 1 -42.00 -40.01 53.37
C GLY A 1 -41.79 -38.59 52.90
N LYS A 2 -40.67 -37.95 53.27
CA LYS A 2 -40.31 -36.61 52.80
C LYS A 2 -39.75 -36.71 51.38
N ARG A 3 -40.35 -35.99 50.43
CA ARG A 3 -39.82 -35.83 49.06
C ARG A 3 -38.78 -34.71 49.06
N THR A 4 -37.53 -35.04 48.79
CA THR A 4 -36.44 -34.10 48.54
C THR A 4 -36.45 -33.77 47.04
N GLN A 5 -36.70 -32.51 46.68
CA GLN A 5 -36.48 -31.99 45.32
C GLN A 5 -35.05 -31.43 45.23
N PHE A 6 -34.30 -31.91 44.25
CA PHE A 6 -32.98 -31.37 43.89
C PHE A 6 -33.13 -30.10 43.04
N PRO A 7 -32.24 -29.10 43.20
CA PRO A 7 -32.32 -27.87 42.40
C PRO A 7 -31.79 -28.10 40.97
N VAL A 8 -32.47 -27.45 40.02
CA VAL A 8 -32.14 -27.43 38.59
C VAL A 8 -30.84 -26.64 38.37
N SER A 9 -29.89 -27.25 37.66
CA SER A 9 -28.62 -26.64 37.29
C SER A 9 -28.83 -25.54 36.25
N THR A 10 -28.40 -24.32 36.55
CA THR A 10 -28.36 -23.21 35.60
C THR A 10 -27.19 -23.38 34.62
N GLU A 11 -27.49 -23.65 33.35
CA GLU A 11 -26.50 -23.63 32.28
C GLU A 11 -25.91 -22.22 32.15
N SER A 12 -24.62 -22.11 32.49
CA SER A 12 -23.84 -20.89 32.31
C SER A 12 -23.56 -20.69 30.83
N GLN A 13 -24.27 -19.75 30.21
CA GLN A 13 -23.97 -19.29 28.86
C GLN A 13 -22.56 -18.66 28.84
N LYS A 14 -21.61 -19.33 28.17
CA LYS A 14 -20.26 -18.80 27.95
C LYS A 14 -20.36 -17.55 27.06
N PRO A 15 -19.71 -16.44 27.43
CA PRO A 15 -19.72 -15.22 26.62
C PRO A 15 -19.04 -15.48 25.27
N ARG A 16 -19.75 -15.15 24.17
CA ARG A 16 -19.20 -15.17 22.81
C ARG A 16 -17.97 -14.25 22.78
N GLN A 17 -16.80 -14.84 22.58
CA GLN A 17 -15.56 -14.09 22.37
C GLN A 17 -15.75 -13.17 21.16
N LYS A 18 -15.64 -11.86 21.38
CA LYS A 18 -15.62 -10.88 20.30
C LYS A 18 -14.40 -11.20 19.44
N LYS A 19 -14.61 -11.56 18.17
CA LYS A 19 -13.52 -11.74 17.20
C LYS A 19 -12.67 -10.46 17.21
N ALA A 20 -11.37 -10.62 17.33
CA ALA A 20 -10.43 -9.51 17.22
C ALA A 20 -10.64 -8.82 15.85
N PRO A 21 -10.52 -7.48 15.78
CA PRO A 21 -10.57 -6.79 14.49
C PRO A 21 -9.49 -7.39 13.57
N GLU A 22 -9.92 -7.91 12.41
CA GLU A 22 -9.00 -8.38 11.37
C GLU A 22 -8.36 -7.14 10.73
N PHE A 23 -7.05 -7.00 10.89
CA PHE A 23 -6.29 -5.98 10.17
C PHE A 23 -6.02 -6.49 8.75
N PRO A 24 -6.34 -5.72 7.70
CA PRO A 24 -6.09 -6.14 6.32
C PRO A 24 -4.58 -6.27 6.10
N ILE A 25 -4.16 -7.37 5.49
CA ILE A 25 -2.76 -7.58 5.08
C ILE A 25 -2.51 -6.69 3.86
N LEU A 26 -1.68 -5.67 4.03
CA LEU A 26 -1.45 -4.65 3.01
C LEU A 26 -0.83 -5.21 1.73
N GLU A 27 -0.06 -6.30 1.82
CA GLU A 27 0.72 -6.87 0.71
C GLU A 27 0.10 -8.15 0.11
N LYS A 28 -1.12 -8.52 0.52
CA LYS A 28 -1.80 -9.78 0.17
C LYS A 28 -1.75 -10.13 -1.33
N GLN A 29 -1.95 -9.14 -2.21
CA GLN A 29 -1.99 -9.31 -3.66
C GLN A 29 -0.75 -8.77 -4.40
N ASN A 30 0.33 -8.38 -3.70
CA ASN A 30 1.51 -7.77 -4.35
C ASN A 30 2.12 -8.67 -5.43
N TRP A 31 2.20 -9.98 -5.18
CA TRP A 31 2.71 -10.94 -6.15
C TRP A 31 1.87 -11.00 -7.44
N LEU A 32 0.55 -10.88 -7.31
CA LEU A 32 -0.38 -10.93 -8.43
C LEU A 32 -0.34 -9.64 -9.24
N ILE A 33 -0.29 -8.49 -8.56
CA ILE A 33 -0.06 -7.18 -9.18
C ILE A 33 1.26 -7.22 -9.97
N HIS A 34 2.35 -7.70 -9.35
CA HIS A 34 3.64 -7.80 -10.02
C HIS A 34 3.57 -8.69 -11.26
N LEU A 35 2.91 -9.86 -11.15
CA LEU A 35 2.76 -10.81 -12.24
C LEU A 35 2.03 -10.22 -13.46
N HIS A 36 0.92 -9.52 -13.26
CA HIS A 36 0.20 -8.86 -14.34
C HIS A 36 1.03 -7.71 -14.94
N TYR A 37 1.70 -6.92 -14.09
CA TYR A 37 2.55 -5.82 -14.54
C TYR A 37 3.69 -6.28 -15.46
N ILE A 38 4.44 -7.32 -15.07
CA ILE A 38 5.57 -7.83 -15.89
C ILE A 38 5.09 -8.48 -17.20
N ARG A 39 3.89 -9.04 -17.21
CA ARG A 39 3.23 -9.59 -18.42
C ARG A 39 2.65 -8.50 -19.33
N LYS A 40 2.69 -7.24 -18.89
CA LYS A 40 2.06 -6.09 -19.56
C LYS A 40 0.54 -6.22 -19.70
N ASP A 41 -0.07 -7.04 -18.85
CA ASP A 41 -1.52 -7.15 -18.74
C ASP A 41 -2.03 -6.06 -17.81
N TYR A 42 -2.03 -4.82 -18.31
CA TYR A 42 -2.32 -3.64 -17.50
C TYR A 42 -3.79 -3.54 -17.08
N GLU A 43 -4.71 -4.11 -17.86
CA GLU A 43 -6.13 -4.14 -17.49
C GLU A 43 -6.38 -5.02 -16.28
N ALA A 44 -5.86 -6.26 -16.29
CA ALA A 44 -5.95 -7.13 -15.12
C ALA A 44 -5.18 -6.55 -13.92
N CYS A 45 -4.00 -5.95 -14.18
CA CYS A 45 -3.23 -5.30 -13.13
C CYS A 45 -4.01 -4.18 -12.44
N LYS A 46 -4.69 -3.30 -13.21
CA LYS A 46 -5.52 -2.21 -12.68
C LYS A 46 -6.71 -2.75 -11.88
N ALA A 47 -7.31 -3.86 -12.29
CA ALA A 47 -8.41 -4.50 -11.55
C ALA A 47 -7.96 -4.99 -10.16
N VAL A 48 -6.83 -5.72 -10.09
CA VAL A 48 -6.27 -6.21 -8.82
C VAL A 48 -5.82 -5.06 -7.92
N ILE A 49 -5.18 -4.03 -8.48
CA ILE A 49 -4.81 -2.82 -7.73
C ILE A 49 -6.04 -2.18 -7.08
N LYS A 50 -7.14 -2.02 -7.84
CA LYS A 50 -8.37 -1.41 -7.33
C LYS A 50 -8.94 -2.20 -6.14
N GLU A 51 -8.99 -3.52 -6.25
CA GLU A 51 -9.44 -4.40 -5.16
C GLU A 51 -8.55 -4.26 -3.93
N GLN A 52 -7.22 -4.38 -4.12
CA GLN A 52 -6.25 -4.26 -3.04
C GLN A 52 -6.34 -2.90 -2.32
N LEU A 53 -6.47 -1.80 -3.06
CA LEU A 53 -6.61 -0.47 -2.47
C LEU A 53 -7.94 -0.27 -1.74
N GLN A 54 -9.02 -0.91 -2.21
CA GLN A 54 -10.30 -0.89 -1.52
C GLN A 54 -10.23 -1.66 -0.20
N GLU A 55 -9.62 -2.85 -0.17
CA GLU A 55 -9.43 -3.64 1.05
C GLU A 55 -8.51 -2.93 2.06
N THR A 56 -7.48 -2.24 1.57
CA THR A 56 -6.44 -1.62 2.40
C THR A 56 -6.67 -0.13 2.68
N GLN A 57 -7.82 0.42 2.28
CA GLN A 57 -8.16 1.84 2.45
C GLN A 57 -7.09 2.78 1.87
N GLY A 58 -6.46 2.38 0.76
CA GLY A 58 -5.41 3.14 0.09
C GLY A 58 -4.03 3.12 0.79
N LEU A 59 -3.81 2.21 1.75
CA LEU A 59 -2.53 2.12 2.48
C LEU A 59 -1.51 1.17 1.83
N CYS A 60 -1.89 0.41 0.80
CA CYS A 60 -0.96 -0.46 0.09
C CYS A 60 -0.03 0.35 -0.83
N GLU A 61 1.18 0.65 -0.34
CA GLU A 61 2.19 1.41 -1.08
C GLU A 61 2.54 0.76 -2.43
N TYR A 62 2.71 -0.57 -2.46
CA TYR A 62 3.10 -1.28 -3.68
C TYR A 62 2.03 -1.19 -4.78
N ALA A 63 0.74 -1.30 -4.42
CA ALA A 63 -0.35 -1.15 -5.37
C ALA A 63 -0.38 0.28 -5.96
N ILE A 64 -0.20 1.30 -5.13
CA ILE A 64 -0.08 2.71 -5.58
C ILE A 64 1.13 2.87 -6.51
N TYR A 65 2.27 2.29 -6.14
CA TYR A 65 3.51 2.38 -6.91
C TYR A 65 3.36 1.78 -8.31
N VAL A 66 2.77 0.59 -8.42
CA VAL A 66 2.55 -0.06 -9.72
C VAL A 66 1.49 0.69 -10.53
N GLN A 67 0.46 1.23 -9.89
CA GLN A 67 -0.50 2.10 -10.58
C GLN A 67 0.19 3.33 -11.18
N ALA A 68 1.05 4.00 -10.40
CA ALA A 68 1.82 5.15 -10.87
C ALA A 68 2.73 4.79 -12.06
N LEU A 69 3.32 3.60 -12.07
CA LEU A 69 4.10 3.08 -13.20
C LEU A 69 3.23 2.92 -14.45
N ILE A 70 2.04 2.35 -14.34
CA ILE A 70 1.11 2.14 -15.46
C ILE A 70 0.66 3.48 -16.04
N PHE A 71 0.21 4.42 -15.19
CA PHE A 71 -0.20 5.76 -15.64
C PHE A 71 0.92 6.47 -16.43
N ARG A 72 2.17 6.35 -15.97
CA ARG A 72 3.32 6.90 -16.69
C ARG A 72 3.55 6.26 -18.05
N LEU A 73 3.36 4.94 -18.18
CA LEU A 73 3.46 4.22 -19.45
C LEU A 73 2.34 4.62 -20.42
N GLU A 74 1.16 4.93 -19.90
CA GLU A 74 0.01 5.43 -20.67
C GLU A 74 0.16 6.92 -21.06
N GLY A 75 1.19 7.63 -20.57
CA GLY A 75 1.42 9.05 -20.84
C GLY A 75 0.74 10.00 -19.85
N ASN A 76 0.04 9.47 -18.85
CA ASN A 76 -0.62 10.21 -17.77
C ASN A 76 0.40 10.56 -16.67
N ILE A 77 1.37 11.42 -17.01
CA ILE A 77 2.54 11.70 -16.17
C ILE A 77 2.16 12.47 -14.89
N GLN A 78 1.14 13.32 -14.97
CA GLN A 78 0.71 14.15 -13.83
C GLN A 78 0.07 13.29 -12.73
N GLU A 79 -0.81 12.37 -13.11
CA GLU A 79 -1.44 11.39 -12.21
C GLU A 79 -0.39 10.43 -11.63
N SER A 80 0.58 10.01 -12.45
CA SER A 80 1.72 9.23 -11.99
C SER A 80 2.53 9.95 -10.90
N LEU A 81 2.77 11.26 -11.09
CA LEU A 81 3.47 12.08 -10.10
C LEU A 81 2.71 12.11 -8.76
N GLU A 82 1.40 12.33 -8.78
CA GLU A 82 0.56 12.38 -7.58
C GLU A 82 0.62 11.06 -6.80
N LEU A 83 0.50 9.93 -7.50
CA LEU A 83 0.60 8.61 -6.88
C LEU A 83 1.99 8.34 -6.28
N PHE A 84 3.08 8.73 -6.95
CA PHE A 84 4.41 8.59 -6.38
C PHE A 84 4.64 9.52 -5.17
N GLN A 85 4.03 10.71 -5.15
CA GLN A 85 4.03 11.57 -3.97
C GLN A 85 3.28 10.90 -2.81
N THR A 86 2.16 10.21 -3.07
CA THR A 86 1.50 9.38 -2.05
C THR A 86 2.43 8.28 -1.53
N CYS A 87 3.16 7.56 -2.39
CA CYS A 87 4.16 6.58 -1.95
C CYS A 87 5.25 7.21 -1.06
N ALA A 88 5.72 8.42 -1.40
CA ALA A 88 6.69 9.15 -0.59
C ALA A 88 6.13 9.58 0.78
N VAL A 89 4.82 9.85 0.89
CA VAL A 89 4.16 10.12 2.18
C VAL A 89 4.01 8.84 3.02
N LEU A 90 3.68 7.71 2.39
CA LEU A 90 3.55 6.42 3.08
C LEU A 90 4.90 5.91 3.60
N SER A 91 5.97 6.11 2.83
CA SER A 91 7.33 5.70 3.17
C SER A 91 8.33 6.86 3.03
N PRO A 92 8.38 7.79 4.01
CA PRO A 92 9.20 9.00 3.93
C PRO A 92 10.72 8.77 3.90
N GLN A 93 11.17 7.59 4.34
CA GLN A 93 12.58 7.21 4.30
C GLN A 93 12.97 6.47 3.02
N SER A 94 12.03 6.20 2.12
CA SER A 94 12.30 5.52 0.85
C SER A 94 12.89 6.50 -0.17
N ALA A 95 14.21 6.46 -0.33
CA ALA A 95 14.88 7.21 -1.39
C ALA A 95 14.40 6.78 -2.79
N ASP A 96 13.95 5.54 -2.96
CA ASP A 96 13.44 5.05 -4.23
C ASP A 96 12.10 5.70 -4.61
N ASN A 97 11.23 5.98 -3.64
CA ASN A 97 9.99 6.73 -3.89
C ASN A 97 10.29 8.16 -4.33
N LEU A 98 11.24 8.83 -3.67
CA LEU A 98 11.67 10.18 -4.07
C LEU A 98 12.28 10.19 -5.48
N LYS A 99 13.07 9.18 -5.86
CA LYS A 99 13.57 9.04 -7.23
C LYS A 99 12.43 8.93 -8.25
N GLN A 100 11.34 8.23 -7.91
CA GLN A 100 10.18 8.15 -8.80
C GLN A 100 9.43 9.48 -8.94
N VAL A 101 9.26 10.23 -7.84
CA VAL A 101 8.73 11.60 -7.87
C VAL A 101 9.58 12.49 -8.76
N ALA A 102 10.90 12.49 -8.56
CA ALA A 102 11.85 13.27 -9.35
C ALA A 102 11.82 12.88 -10.84
N ARG A 103 11.70 11.58 -11.15
CA ARG A 103 11.54 11.10 -12.53
C ARG A 103 10.26 11.62 -13.18
N SER A 104 9.13 11.60 -12.48
CA SER A 104 7.88 12.13 -13.03
C SER A 104 7.93 13.66 -13.21
N LEU A 105 8.56 14.41 -12.28
CA LEU A 105 8.82 15.85 -12.46
C LEU A 105 9.70 16.13 -13.68
N PHE A 106 10.74 15.32 -13.90
CA PHE A 106 11.62 15.45 -15.05
C PHE A 106 10.86 15.24 -16.37
N LEU A 107 9.99 14.22 -16.44
CA LEU A 107 9.17 13.93 -17.62
C LEU A 107 8.14 15.04 -17.91
N LEU A 108 7.71 15.80 -16.90
CA LEU A 108 6.86 16.99 -17.05
C LEU A 108 7.64 18.26 -17.45
N GLY A 109 8.96 18.18 -17.64
CA GLY A 109 9.82 19.34 -17.93
C GLY A 109 10.16 20.20 -16.71
N LYS A 110 9.77 19.78 -15.50
CA LYS A 110 10.03 20.49 -14.24
C LYS A 110 11.44 20.17 -13.71
N HIS A 111 12.46 20.44 -14.51
CA HIS A 111 13.84 19.98 -14.26
C HIS A 111 14.44 20.50 -12.94
N LYS A 112 14.19 21.76 -12.56
CA LYS A 112 14.70 22.33 -11.29
C LYS A 112 14.17 21.56 -10.07
N ALA A 113 12.85 21.38 -10.03
CA ALA A 113 12.19 20.60 -8.96
C ALA A 113 12.67 19.14 -8.94
N ALA A 114 12.85 18.52 -10.12
CA ALA A 114 13.39 17.16 -10.19
C ALA A 114 14.78 17.05 -9.56
N ILE A 115 15.68 18.02 -9.83
CA ILE A 115 17.03 18.05 -9.25
C ILE A 115 16.97 18.19 -7.72
N GLU A 116 16.10 19.07 -7.20
CA GLU A 116 15.90 19.25 -5.76
C GLU A 116 15.50 17.94 -5.08
N VAL A 117 14.49 17.25 -5.64
CA VAL A 117 14.03 15.96 -5.09
C VAL A 117 15.09 14.86 -5.23
N TYR A 118 15.85 14.80 -6.32
CA TYR A 118 16.97 13.85 -6.44
C TYR A 118 18.05 14.10 -5.38
N ASN A 119 18.35 15.37 -5.07
CA ASN A 119 19.30 15.70 -4.01
C ASN A 119 18.79 15.28 -2.62
N GLU A 120 17.48 15.38 -2.37
CA GLU A 120 16.87 14.85 -1.14
C GLU A 120 16.99 13.33 -1.08
N ALA A 121 16.68 12.61 -2.17
CA ALA A 121 16.85 11.17 -2.25
C ALA A 121 18.30 10.73 -2.00
N ALA A 122 19.27 11.47 -2.53
CA ALA A 122 20.70 11.21 -2.31
C ALA A 122 21.10 11.39 -0.84
N LYS A 123 20.55 12.39 -0.15
CA LYS A 123 20.82 12.62 1.28
C LYS A 123 20.26 11.50 2.17
N LEU A 124 19.12 10.91 1.82
CA LEU A 124 18.56 9.76 2.57
C LEU A 124 19.46 8.54 2.42
N ASN A 125 19.84 8.17 1.19
CA ASN A 125 20.75 7.06 0.94
C ASN A 125 22.12 7.21 1.63
N GLN A 126 22.61 8.45 1.77
CA GLN A 126 23.88 8.69 2.46
C GLN A 126 23.78 8.45 3.97
N LYS A 127 22.61 8.67 4.58
CA LYS A 127 22.36 8.32 5.99
C LYS A 127 22.27 6.82 6.20
N ASP A 128 21.69 6.09 5.24
CA ASP A 128 21.56 4.63 5.32
C ASP A 128 22.91 3.89 5.25
N TRP A 129 23.96 4.51 4.69
CA TRP A 129 25.31 3.92 4.58
C TRP A 129 26.19 4.12 5.83
N LEU A 130 25.87 5.06 6.72
CA LEU A 130 26.69 5.34 7.89
C LEU A 130 26.25 4.42 9.06
N PRO A 131 27.17 3.60 9.63
CA PRO A 131 26.87 2.69 10.74
C PRO A 131 26.56 3.40 12.06
#